data_AF-A0A1I6F7A3-F1
#
_entry.id   AF-A0A1I6F7A3-F1
#
_cell.length_a   1.000
_cell.length_b   1.000
_cell.length_c   1.000
_cell.angle_alpha   90.00
_cell.angle_beta   90.00
_cell.angle_gamma   90.00
#
_symmetry.space_group_name_H-M   'P 1'
#
loop_
_entity.id
_entity.type
_entity.pdbx_description
1 polymer ?
#
loop_
_entity_poly.entity_id
_entity_poly.type
_entity_poly.pdbx_seq_one_letter_code
_entity_poly.pdbx_strand_id
1 'polypeptide(L)'
;MAVRRHDKEPRRRTGQFLLCKGMDIRTIGNAGEAAKLLRRHVHEETGIVLGNSPDGVVMVTHEPAMRGLGEDGYALLVSPNAIMLRAATPAGLLHGVEQLRRLLSPGGRVPAVDLTHLTAPAVAPAWM
;
A
#
# COMPACT_ATOMS: atom_id res chain seq x y z
N MET A 1 -23.29 -12.80 19.55
CA MET A 1 -23.22 -11.87 18.40
C MET A 1 -21.90 -12.09 17.68
N ALA A 2 -21.94 -12.73 16.51
CA ALA A 2 -20.73 -13.05 15.75
C ALA A 2 -20.24 -11.81 15.00
N VAL A 3 -19.15 -11.21 15.47
CA VAL A 3 -18.38 -10.23 14.69
C VAL A 3 -17.82 -11.00 13.49
N ARG A 4 -18.49 -10.90 12.33
CA ARG A 4 -17.93 -11.40 11.07
C ARG A 4 -16.72 -10.53 10.76
N ARG A 5 -15.53 -10.97 11.20
CA ARG A 5 -14.26 -10.46 10.69
C ARG A 5 -14.28 -10.71 9.18
N HIS A 6 -14.56 -9.69 8.39
CA HIS A 6 -14.25 -9.70 6.97
C HIS A 6 -12.74 -9.47 6.85
N ASP A 7 -11.95 -10.44 7.28
CA ASP A 7 -10.60 -10.58 6.72
C ASP A 7 -10.84 -10.85 5.24
N LYS A 8 -10.74 -9.82 4.41
CA LYS A 8 -10.82 -9.98 2.97
C LYS A 8 -9.50 -10.62 2.58
N GLU A 9 -9.52 -11.95 2.55
CA GLU A 9 -8.41 -12.77 2.06
C GLU A 9 -7.85 -12.14 0.78
N PRO A 10 -6.52 -11.92 0.68
CA PRO A 10 -5.94 -11.25 -0.47
C PRO A 10 -6.32 -12.00 -1.75
N ARG A 11 -7.06 -11.32 -2.62
CA ARG A 11 -7.45 -11.89 -3.90
C ARG A 11 -6.23 -11.79 -4.81
N ARG A 12 -5.56 -12.92 -5.01
CA ARG A 12 -4.52 -13.03 -6.05
C ARG A 12 -5.19 -12.73 -7.38
N ARG A 13 -4.69 -11.70 -8.08
CA ARG A 13 -5.11 -11.40 -9.45
C ARG A 13 -4.10 -12.00 -10.42
N THR A 14 -4.54 -12.35 -11.61
CA THR A 14 -3.64 -12.83 -12.66
C THR A 14 -2.81 -11.66 -13.20
N GLY A 15 -1.50 -11.85 -13.28
CA GLY A 15 -0.56 -10.87 -13.83
C GLY A 15 0.40 -10.29 -12.79
N GLN A 16 1.23 -9.36 -13.25
CA GLN A 16 2.24 -8.69 -12.44
C GLN A 16 2.42 -7.26 -12.94
N PHE A 17 2.69 -6.35 -12.02
CA PHE A 17 3.18 -5.02 -12.33
C PHE A 17 4.70 -5.07 -12.50
N LEU A 18 5.22 -4.38 -13.50
CA LEU A 18 6.66 -4.28 -13.75
C LEU A 18 7.12 -2.85 -13.48
N LEU A 19 7.93 -2.67 -12.43
CA LEU A 19 8.63 -1.42 -12.18
C LEU A 19 9.71 -1.22 -13.23
N CYS A 20 9.71 -0.06 -13.87
CA CYS A 20 10.68 0.33 -14.89
C CYS A 20 11.29 1.69 -14.56
N LYS A 21 12.47 1.95 -15.13
CA LYS A 21 13.11 3.28 -15.04
C LYS A 21 12.20 4.35 -15.64
N GLY A 22 12.15 5.51 -15.01
CA GLY A 22 11.31 6.64 -15.45
C GLY A 22 9.84 6.54 -15.01
N MET A 23 9.49 5.55 -14.19
CA MET A 23 8.18 5.55 -13.54
C MET A 23 8.13 6.57 -12.41
N ASP A 24 6.96 7.15 -12.22
CA ASP A 24 6.72 8.17 -11.21
C ASP A 24 5.74 7.69 -10.14
N ILE A 25 5.96 8.17 -8.92
CA ILE A 25 5.00 8.06 -7.82
C ILE A 25 4.17 9.33 -7.74
N ARG A 26 2.86 9.15 -7.63
CA ARG A 26 1.87 10.16 -7.32
C ARG A 26 1.55 10.10 -5.83
N THR A 27 1.64 11.24 -5.16
CA THR A 27 1.32 11.39 -3.75
C THR A 27 0.11 12.29 -3.55
N ILE A 28 -0.81 11.88 -2.69
CA ILE A 28 -2.02 12.65 -2.37
C ILE A 28 -2.17 12.74 -0.85
N GLY A 29 -2.44 13.95 -0.35
CA GLY A 29 -2.57 14.20 1.09
C GLY A 29 -1.24 14.05 1.84
N ASN A 30 -1.31 13.65 3.11
CA ASN A 30 -0.14 13.45 3.97
C ASN A 30 0.58 12.10 3.71
N ALA A 31 0.87 11.83 2.44
CA ALA A 31 1.49 10.57 1.97
C ALA A 31 3.01 10.69 1.73
N GLY A 32 3.62 11.84 2.04
CA GLY A 32 5.01 12.15 1.69
C GLY A 32 6.03 11.19 2.30
N GLU A 33 5.89 10.88 3.59
CA GLU A 33 6.83 9.97 4.28
C GLU A 33 6.73 8.53 3.77
N ALA A 34 5.52 8.02 3.56
CA ALA A 34 5.31 6.71 2.96
C ALA A 34 5.87 6.64 1.53
N ALA A 35 5.71 7.69 0.73
CA ALA A 35 6.28 7.76 -0.61
C ALA A 35 7.81 7.77 -0.62
N LYS A 36 8.44 8.51 0.30
CA LYS A 36 9.91 8.50 0.46
C LYS A 36 10.40 7.10 0.83
N LEU A 37 9.73 6.43 1.77
CA LEU A 37 10.08 5.08 2.18
C LEU A 37 9.95 4.09 1.03
N LEU A 38 8.86 4.17 0.25
CA LEU A 38 8.66 3.32 -0.93
C LEU A 38 9.76 3.53 -1.97
N ARG A 39 10.13 4.79 -2.27
CA ARG A 39 11.22 5.09 -3.19
C ARG A 39 12.53 4.44 -2.76
N ARG A 40 12.86 4.54 -1.47
CA ARG A 40 14.07 3.92 -0.91
C ARG A 40 14.06 2.41 -1.11
N HIS A 41 12.99 1.73 -0.72
CA HIS A 41 12.87 0.28 -0.84
C HIS A 41 12.95 -0.20 -2.30
N VAL A 42 12.30 0.52 -3.22
CA VAL A 42 12.40 0.19 -4.65
C VAL A 42 13.83 0.37 -5.16
N HIS A 43 14.52 1.45 -4.77
CA HIS A 43 15.90 1.67 -5.17
C HIS A 43 16.84 0.60 -4.60
N GLU A 44 16.68 0.22 -3.34
CA GLU A 44 17.51 -0.80 -2.68
C GLU A 44 17.32 -2.20 -3.30
N GLU A 45 16.09 -2.60 -3.62
CA GLU A 45 15.78 -3.93 -4.16
C GLU A 45 16.01 -4.05 -5.67
N THR A 46 15.95 -2.94 -6.42
CA THR A 46 15.93 -2.98 -7.90
C THR A 46 16.91 -2.05 -8.59
N GLY A 47 17.48 -1.07 -7.87
CA GLY A 47 18.27 0.03 -8.42
C GLY A 47 17.43 1.09 -9.17
N ILE A 48 16.10 0.94 -9.25
CA ILE A 48 15.22 1.88 -9.96
C ILE A 48 14.95 3.09 -9.07
N VAL A 49 15.06 4.28 -9.65
CA VAL A 49 14.67 5.55 -9.01
C VAL A 49 13.29 5.94 -9.54
N LEU A 50 12.33 6.10 -8.63
CA LEU A 50 10.98 6.57 -8.97
C LEU A 50 10.90 8.09 -8.83
N GLY A 51 10.50 8.78 -9.90
CA GLY A 51 10.30 10.22 -9.90
C GLY A 51 9.01 10.64 -9.19
N ASN A 52 8.67 11.93 -9.20
CA ASN A 52 7.42 12.45 -8.63
C ASN A 52 6.59 13.05 -9.75
N SER A 53 5.37 12.56 -9.95
CA SER A 53 4.47 13.13 -10.95
C SER A 53 3.02 13.04 -10.49
N PRO A 54 2.19 14.07 -10.73
CA PRO A 54 0.74 13.98 -10.51
C PRO A 54 0.08 12.89 -11.37
N ASP A 55 0.74 12.46 -12.46
CA ASP A 55 0.27 11.42 -13.37
C ASP A 55 0.96 10.07 -13.12
N GLY A 56 1.66 9.93 -11.99
CA GLY A 56 2.37 8.70 -11.62
C GLY A 56 1.44 7.48 -11.47
N VAL A 57 1.89 6.35 -12.02
CA VAL A 57 1.16 5.06 -11.98
C VAL A 57 1.30 4.32 -10.65
N VAL A 58 2.25 4.75 -9.81
CA VAL A 58 2.36 4.31 -8.41
C VAL A 58 1.71 5.37 -7.54
N MET A 59 0.55 5.08 -6.96
CA MET A 59 -0.25 6.06 -6.21
C MET A 59 -0.20 5.74 -4.73
N VAL A 60 0.20 6.72 -3.91
CA VAL A 60 0.15 6.65 -2.44
C VAL A 60 -0.73 7.78 -1.93
N THR A 61 -1.87 7.41 -1.37
CA THR A 61 -2.94 8.37 -1.02
C THR A 61 -3.31 8.24 0.45
N HIS A 62 -3.12 9.33 1.19
CA HIS A 62 -3.69 9.47 2.52
C HIS A 62 -5.14 9.93 2.40
N GLU A 63 -6.08 9.10 2.84
CA GLU A 63 -7.51 9.36 2.72
C GLU A 63 -8.23 9.17 4.06
N PRO A 64 -8.28 10.24 4.89
CA PRO A 64 -8.93 10.19 6.21
C PRO A 64 -10.41 9.81 6.18
N ALA A 65 -11.07 9.96 5.03
CA ALA A 65 -12.47 9.56 4.83
C ALA A 65 -12.65 8.03 4.78
N MET A 66 -11.58 7.25 4.65
CA MET A 66 -11.63 5.80 4.58
C MET A 66 -11.98 5.23 5.97
N ARG A 67 -13.20 4.71 6.10
CA ARG A 67 -13.71 4.14 7.36
C ARG A 67 -13.53 2.61 7.40
N GLY A 68 -13.38 2.06 8.60
CA GLY A 68 -13.40 0.62 8.83
C GLY A 68 -12.06 -0.10 8.62
N LEU A 69 -10.99 0.61 8.28
CA LEU A 69 -9.64 0.04 8.19
C LEU A 69 -8.95 -0.10 9.56
N GLY A 70 -9.27 0.77 10.52
CA GLY A 70 -8.53 0.90 11.78
C GLY A 70 -7.25 1.74 11.63
N GLU A 71 -6.50 1.94 12.71
CA GLU A 71 -5.37 2.89 12.75
C GLU A 71 -4.19 2.46 11.87
N ASP A 72 -3.91 1.16 11.76
CA ASP A 72 -2.83 0.62 10.92
C ASP A 72 -3.34 -0.02 9.62
N GLY A 73 -4.65 0.08 9.36
CA GLY A 73 -5.24 -0.55 8.19
C GLY A 73 -4.95 0.19 6.89
N TYR A 74 -4.83 -0.57 5.82
CA TYR A 74 -4.54 -0.06 4.48
C TYR A 74 -5.20 -0.91 3.40
N ALA A 75 -5.41 -0.30 2.23
CA ALA A 75 -5.83 -0.97 1.02
C ALA A 75 -4.70 -0.89 -0.01
N LEU A 76 -4.22 -2.05 -0.46
CA LEU A 76 -3.19 -2.20 -1.48
C LEU A 76 -3.77 -2.92 -2.69
N LEU A 77 -3.78 -2.24 -3.82
CA LEU A 77 -4.15 -2.79 -5.12
C LEU A 77 -2.94 -2.72 -6.05
N VAL A 78 -2.49 -3.88 -6.50
CA VAL A 78 -1.49 -4.02 -7.56
C VAL A 78 -2.21 -4.60 -8.78
N SER A 79 -2.19 -3.84 -9.86
CA SER A 79 -2.65 -4.28 -11.18
C SER A 79 -1.47 -4.28 -12.15
N PRO A 80 -1.57 -4.94 -13.32
CA PRO A 80 -0.52 -4.86 -14.33
C PRO A 80 -0.15 -3.45 -14.80
N ASN A 81 -1.06 -2.48 -14.62
CA ASN A 81 -0.91 -1.12 -15.15
C ASN A 81 -0.58 -0.07 -14.08
N ALA A 82 -0.89 -0.33 -12.82
CA ALA A 82 -0.76 0.64 -11.74
C ALA A 82 -0.71 -0.04 -10.36
N ILE A 83 -0.06 0.63 -9.41
CA ILE A 83 -0.07 0.31 -7.99
C ILE A 83 -0.83 1.41 -7.26
N MET A 84 -1.76 1.05 -6.39
CA MET A 84 -2.50 1.97 -5.55
C MET A 84 -2.41 1.54 -4.10
N LEU A 85 -1.90 2.41 -3.25
CA LEU A 85 -1.85 2.27 -1.80
C LEU A 85 -2.65 3.40 -1.16
N ARG A 86 -3.66 3.04 -0.36
CA ARG A 86 -4.52 3.98 0.36
C ARG A 86 -4.62 3.59 1.82
N ALA A 87 -4.63 4.57 2.71
CA ALA A 87 -4.90 4.35 4.13
C ALA A 87 -5.55 5.59 4.76
N ALA A 88 -6.27 5.36 5.86
CA ALA A 88 -6.91 6.42 6.63
C ALA A 88 -5.93 7.24 7.47
N THR A 89 -4.76 6.66 7.76
CA THR A 89 -3.73 7.25 8.62
C THR A 89 -2.35 7.18 7.95
N PRO A 90 -1.38 7.98 8.40
CA PRO A 90 0.01 7.85 7.96
C PRO A 90 0.64 6.50 8.36
N ALA A 91 0.28 5.95 9.54
CA ALA A 91 0.79 4.66 10.01
C ALA A 91 0.37 3.52 9.08
N GLY A 92 -0.90 3.46 8.69
CA GLY A 92 -1.41 2.49 7.72
C GLY A 92 -0.70 2.56 6.37
N LEU A 93 -0.33 3.77 5.90
CA LEU A 93 0.47 3.91 4.69
C LEU A 93 1.87 3.27 4.84
N LEU A 94 2.54 3.47 5.98
CA LEU A 94 3.85 2.86 6.22
C LEU A 94 3.75 1.33 6.26
N HIS A 95 2.72 0.79 6.91
CA HIS A 95 2.46 -0.65 6.91
C HIS A 95 2.20 -1.20 5.50
N GLY A 96 1.43 -0.49 4.68
CA GLY A 96 1.19 -0.86 3.29
C GLY A 96 2.44 -0.81 2.41
N VAL A 97 3.33 0.15 2.64
CA VAL A 97 4.64 0.23 1.96
C VAL A 97 5.51 -0.99 2.30
N GLU A 98 5.57 -1.38 3.57
CA GLU A 98 6.33 -2.57 3.98
C GLU A 98 5.76 -3.87 3.39
N GLN A 99 4.46 -3.92 3.15
CA GLN A 99 3.81 -5.06 2.53
C GLN A 99 4.09 -5.11 1.04
N LEU A 100 4.05 -3.96 0.37
CA LEU A 100 4.47 -3.84 -1.03
C LEU A 100 5.93 -4.25 -1.22
N ARG A 101 6.83 -3.87 -0.30
CA ARG A 101 8.24 -4.32 -0.31
C ARG A 101 8.36 -5.83 -0.28
N ARG A 102 7.56 -6.53 0.53
CA ARG A 102 7.58 -8.00 0.59
C ARG A 102 7.08 -8.69 -0.68
N LEU A 103 6.25 -8.00 -1.46
CA LEU A 103 5.78 -8.48 -2.75
C LEU A 103 6.77 -8.19 -3.88
N LEU A 104 7.69 -7.24 -3.68
CA LEU A 104 8.70 -6.87 -4.65
C LEU A 104 9.69 -8.02 -4.82
N SER A 105 9.80 -8.49 -6.06
CA SER A 105 10.77 -9.52 -6.43
C SER A 105 11.99 -8.89 -7.10
N PRO A 106 13.15 -9.58 -7.07
CA PRO A 106 14.34 -9.17 -7.82
C PRO A 106 13.99 -8.88 -9.29
N GLY A 107 14.43 -7.72 -9.79
CA GLY A 107 14.09 -7.25 -11.14
C GLY A 107 12.79 -6.44 -11.26
N GLY A 108 12.22 -5.99 -10.14
CA GLY A 108 11.13 -4.99 -10.14
C GLY A 108 9.74 -5.53 -10.42
N ARG A 109 9.53 -6.83 -10.27
CA ARG A 109 8.21 -7.45 -10.48
C ARG A 109 7.42 -7.43 -9.18
N VAL A 110 6.15 -7.04 -9.25
CA VAL A 110 5.20 -7.12 -8.14
C VAL A 110 3.99 -7.91 -8.61
N PRO A 111 3.61 -9.01 -7.94
CA PRO A 111 2.43 -9.78 -8.31
C PRO A 111 1.15 -8.94 -8.18
N ALA A 112 0.21 -9.13 -9.12
CA ALA A 112 -1.08 -8.46 -9.04
C ALA A 112 -1.88 -8.99 -7.84
N VAL A 113 -2.29 -8.09 -6.96
CA VAL A 113 -2.95 -8.43 -5.71
C VAL A 113 -3.98 -7.36 -5.37
N ASP A 114 -5.09 -7.79 -4.79
CA ASP A 114 -6.07 -6.91 -4.16
C ASP A 114 -6.16 -7.32 -2.70
N LEU A 115 -5.48 -6.53 -1.85
CA LEU A 115 -5.31 -6.80 -0.42
C LEU A 115 -5.88 -5.64 0.36
N THR A 116 -6.76 -5.94 1.31
CA THR A 116 -7.23 -4.96 2.29
C THR A 116 -6.87 -5.50 3.66
N HIS A 117 -5.99 -4.80 4.36
CA HIS A 117 -5.67 -5.13 5.74
C HIS A 117 -6.58 -4.32 6.65
N LEU A 118 -7.54 -5.01 7.26
CA LEU A 118 -8.34 -4.44 8.33
C LEU A 118 -7.61 -4.70 9.64
N THR A 119 -7.32 -3.65 10.39
CA THR A 119 -7.03 -3.85 11.80
C THR A 119 -8.34 -3.88 12.59
N ALA A 120 -8.36 -4.71 13.64
CA ALA A 120 -9.48 -4.66 14.56
C ALA A 120 -9.61 -3.21 15.07
N PRO A 121 -10.84 -2.68 15.26
CA PRO A 121 -10.98 -1.43 16.00
C PRO A 121 -10.23 -1.62 17.31
N ALA A 122 -9.42 -0.65 17.71
CA ALA A 122 -8.71 -0.69 18.98
C ALA A 122 -9.73 -1.06 20.07
N VAL A 123 -9.76 -2.33 20.46
CA VAL A 123 -10.50 -2.76 21.62
C VAL A 123 -9.67 -2.18 22.75
N ALA A 124 -10.14 -1.06 23.30
CA ALA A 124 -9.68 -0.63 24.61
C ALA A 124 -9.72 -1.87 25.51
N PRO A 125 -8.61 -2.26 26.15
CA PRO A 125 -8.61 -3.45 26.99
C PRO A 125 -9.75 -3.29 28.01
N ALA A 126 -10.65 -4.26 28.06
CA ALA A 126 -11.85 -4.24 28.90
C ALA A 126 -11.54 -4.46 30.41
N TRP A 127 -10.37 -4.05 30.86
CA TRP A 127 -10.04 -3.89 32.27
C TRP A 127 -9.75 -2.40 32.53
N MET A 128 -10.81 -1.60 32.59
CA MET A 128 -10.83 -0.31 33.28
C MET A 128 -12.17 -0.19 33.99
#